data_AF-A0A3D1TPL1-F1
#
_entry.id   AF-A0A3D1TPL1-F1
#
_cell.length_a   1.000
_cell.length_b   1.000
_cell.length_c   1.000
_cell.angle_alpha   90.00
_cell.angle_beta   90.00
_cell.angle_gamma   90.00
#
_symmetry.space_group_name_H-M   'P 1'
#
loop_
_entity.id
_entity.type
_entity.pdbx_description
1 polymer ?
#
loop_
_entity_poly.entity_id
_entity_poly.type
_entity_poly.pdbx_seq_one_letter_code
_entity_poly.pdbx_strand_id
1 'polypeptide(L)' 'VDKTGSPVLEDIVGHFDCHLVAAYEAGDHIIFIGQVLSLGMDPDREPLLFHRGRYTSMPEQPT' A
#
# COMPACT_ATOMS: atom_id res chain seq x y z
N VAL A 1 -12.70 10.47 -7.19
CA VAL A 1 -13.17 9.09 -7.40
C VAL A 1 -12.06 8.38 -8.14
N ASP A 2 -11.44 7.39 -7.50
CA ASP A 2 -10.45 6.53 -8.12
C ASP A 2 -11.05 5.72 -9.28
N LYS A 3 -10.20 5.28 -10.20
CA LYS A 3 -10.58 4.80 -11.55
C LYS A 3 -11.36 3.49 -11.53
N THR A 4 -11.05 2.57 -10.61
CA THR A 4 -11.69 1.23 -10.58
C THR A 4 -12.98 1.19 -9.78
N GLY A 5 -13.25 2.21 -8.95
CA GLY A 5 -14.36 2.20 -7.99
C GLY A 5 -14.09 1.37 -6.72
N SER A 6 -12.89 0.83 -6.55
CA SER A 6 -12.47 0.21 -5.28
C SER A 6 -12.46 1.24 -4.14
N PRO A 7 -12.81 0.85 -2.90
CA PRO A 7 -12.81 1.77 -1.77
C PRO A 7 -11.39 2.23 -1.45
N VAL A 8 -11.24 3.53 -1.20
CA VAL A 8 -10.00 4.12 -0.71
C VAL A 8 -10.19 4.50 0.75
N LEU A 9 -9.25 4.10 1.59
CA LEU A 9 -9.27 4.39 3.02
C LEU A 9 -8.90 5.85 3.25
N GLU A 10 -9.52 6.46 4.26
CA GLU A 10 -9.13 7.78 4.76
C GLU A 10 -7.93 7.66 5.71
N ASP A 11 -7.25 8.78 5.99
CA ASP A 11 -6.15 8.86 6.97
C ASP A 11 -4.94 7.95 6.69
N ILE A 12 -4.65 7.67 5.42
CA ILE A 12 -3.52 6.83 4.97
C ILE A 12 -2.34 7.65 4.45
N VAL A 13 -1.14 7.08 4.50
CA VAL A 13 0.06 7.65 3.87
C VAL A 13 -0.02 7.65 2.34
N GLY A 14 -0.77 6.71 1.76
CA GLY A 14 -1.03 6.66 0.33
C GLY A 14 -1.72 5.38 -0.11
N HIS A 15 -2.22 5.39 -1.35
CA HIS A 15 -2.90 4.26 -1.98
C HIS A 15 -2.51 4.10 -3.45
N PHE A 16 -2.74 2.90 -3.96
CA PHE A 16 -2.73 2.60 -5.39
C PHE A 16 -4.09 2.06 -5.78
N ASP A 17 -4.63 2.58 -6.88
CA ASP A 17 -5.80 2.03 -7.55
C ASP A 17 -5.35 1.30 -8.82
N CYS A 18 -5.65 0.01 -8.90
CA CYS A 18 -5.01 -0.91 -9.85
C CYS A 18 -6.01 -1.77 -10.61
N HIS A 19 -5.74 -2.00 -11.89
CA HIS A 19 -6.37 -3.10 -12.64
C HIS A 19 -5.55 -4.38 -12.49
N LEU A 20 -6.20 -5.51 -12.18
CA LEU A 20 -5.52 -6.79 -12.05
C LEU A 20 -5.09 -7.31 -13.44
N VAL A 21 -3.79 -7.56 -13.63
CA VAL A 21 -3.25 -8.04 -14.90
C VAL A 21 -2.72 -9.47 -14.87
N ALA A 22 -2.34 -9.98 -13.69
CA ALA A 22 -1.94 -11.38 -13.53
C ALA A 22 -2.13 -11.87 -12.08
N ALA A 23 -2.29 -13.18 -11.95
CA ALA A 23 -2.31 -13.89 -10.67
C ALA A 23 -1.45 -15.16 -10.78
N TYR A 24 -0.57 -15.38 -9.82
CA TYR A 24 0.34 -16.53 -9.78
C TYR A 24 0.19 -17.29 -8.46
N GLU A 25 -0.02 -18.60 -8.53
CA GLU A 25 -0.02 -19.50 -7.38
C GLU A 25 1.39 -19.54 -6.73
N ALA A 26 1.46 -19.39 -5.42
CA ALA A 26 2.69 -19.33 -4.63
C ALA A 26 2.55 -20.12 -3.32
N GLY A 27 2.14 -21.39 -3.41
CA GLY A 27 1.94 -22.26 -2.26
C GLY A 27 0.58 -22.05 -1.62
N ASP A 28 0.56 -21.50 -0.41
CA ASP A 28 -0.67 -21.15 0.33
C ASP A 28 -1.17 -19.71 0.04
N HIS A 29 -0.47 -18.98 -0.83
CA HIS A 29 -0.82 -17.62 -1.24
C HIS A 29 -0.88 -17.47 -2.77
N ILE A 30 -1.55 -16.42 -3.23
CA ILE A 30 -1.55 -15.97 -4.62
C ILE A 30 -0.85 -14.61 -4.70
N ILE A 31 0.09 -14.49 -5.64
CA ILE A 31 0.73 -13.22 -5.97
C ILE A 31 -0.09 -12.54 -7.06
N PHE A 32 -0.66 -11.37 -6.75
CA PHE A 32 -1.38 -10.54 -7.70
C PHE A 32 -0.50 -9.43 -8.25
N ILE A 33 -0.55 -9.23 -9.57
CA ILE A 33 0.12 -8.13 -10.26
C ILE A 33 -0.94 -7.14 -10.75
N GLY A 34 -0.85 -5.90 -10.28
CA GLY A 34 -1.76 -4.81 -10.64
C GLY A 34 -1.08 -3.73 -11.49
N GLN A 35 -1.74 -3.30 -12.56
CA GLN A 35 -1.38 -2.09 -13.30
C GLN A 35 -1.97 -0.87 -12.59
N VAL A 36 -1.11 0.05 -12.15
CA VAL A 36 -1.53 1.29 -11.47
C VAL A 36 -2.25 2.21 -12.46
N LEU A 37 -3.48 2.62 -12.12
CA LEU A 37 -4.31 3.54 -12.89
C LEU A 37 -4.42 4.92 -12.24
N SER A 38 -4.44 4.97 -10.90
CA SER A 38 -4.27 6.18 -10.10
C SER A 38 -3.56 5.86 -8.79
N LEU A 39 -3.02 6.90 -8.17
CA LEU A 39 -2.39 6.83 -6.86
C LEU A 39 -2.60 8.15 -6.13
N GLY A 40 -2.53 8.10 -4.80
CA GLY A 40 -2.51 9.26 -3.94
C GLY A 40 -1.50 9.07 -2.81
N MET A 41 -0.95 10.17 -2.29
CA MET A 41 -0.07 10.14 -1.14
C MET A 41 -0.20 11.41 -0.31
N ASP A 42 0.05 11.27 0.99
CA ASP A 42 0.16 12.36 1.96
C ASP A 42 1.62 12.41 2.45
N PRO A 43 2.44 13.38 1.97
CA PRO A 43 3.85 13.44 2.30
C PRO A 43 4.11 13.85 3.76
N ASP A 44 3.11 14.39 4.45
CA ASP A 44 3.23 14.83 5.84
C ASP A 44 2.91 13.68 6.83
N ARG A 45 2.49 12.51 6.34
CA ARG A 45 2.21 11.32 7.16
C ARG A 45 3.40 10.37 7.21
N GLU A 46 3.71 9.96 8.43
CA GLU A 46 4.68 8.90 8.69
C GLU A 46 4.08 7.51 8.42
N PRO A 47 4.84 6.59 7.79
CA PRO A 47 4.37 5.23 7.53
C PRO A 47 4.34 4.40 8.82
N LEU A 48 3.38 3.46 8.89
CA LEU A 48 3.35 2.43 9.93
C LEU A 48 4.32 1.31 9.58
N LEU A 49 5.36 1.11 10.40
CA LEU A 49 6.32 0.03 10.21
C LEU A 49 5.89 -1.22 10.97
N PHE A 50 6.21 -2.39 10.42
CA PHE A 50 6.04 -3.68 11.08
C PHE A 50 7.35 -4.45 11.09
N HIS A 51 7.86 -4.79 12.28
CA HIS A 51 9.13 -5.49 12.44
C HIS A 51 9.05 -6.43 13.65
N ARG A 52 9.51 -7.68 13.46
CA ARG A 52 9.53 -8.72 14.51
C ARG A 52 8.18 -8.91 15.22
N GLY A 53 7.09 -8.93 14.45
CA GLY A 53 5.75 -9.19 14.98
C GLY A 53 5.12 -8.00 15.72
N ARG A 54 5.68 -6.78 15.62
CA ARG A 54 5.17 -5.59 16.31
C ARG A 54 5.17 -4.37 15.40
N TYR A 55 4.22 -3.48 15.65
CA TYR A 55 4.19 -2.16 15.03
C TYR A 55 5.21 -1.22 15.66
N THR A 56 5.82 -0.37 14.84
CA THR A 56 6.75 0.68 15.25
C THR A 56 6.61 1.89 14.30
N SER A 57 7.11 3.04 14.71
CA SER A 57 7.24 4.23 13.86
C SER A 57 8.59 4.25 13.14
N MET A 58 8.73 5.15 12.17
CA MET A 58 10.03 5.50 11.62
C MET A 58 11.00 5.93 12.73
N PRO A 59 12.26 5.47 12.70
CA PRO A 59 13.29 6.00 13.57
C PRO A 59 13.56 7.47 13.18
N GLU A 60 13.84 8.31 14.17
CA GLU A 60 14.27 9.68 13.94
C GLU A 60 15.54 9.68 13.07
N GLN A 61 15.53 10.44 11.97
CA GLN A 61 16.70 10.56 11.13
C GLN A 61 17.79 11.30 11.93
N PRO A 62 19.01 10.73 12.07
CA PRO A 62 20.12 11.47 12.67
C PRO A 62 20.41 12.72 11.83
N THR A 63 20.44 13.88 12.48
CA THR A 63 20.84 15.17 11.89
C THR A 63 22.31 15.19 11.47
#